data_AF-A0B623-F1
#
_entry.id   AF-A0B623-F1
#
_cell.length_a   1.000
_cell.length_b   1.000
_cell.length_c   1.000
_cell.angle_alpha   90.00
_cell.angle_beta   90.00
_cell.angle_gamma   90.00
#
_symmetry.space_group_name_H-M   'P 1'
#
loop_
_entity.id
_entity.type
_entity.pdbx_description
1 polymer ?
#
loop_
_entity_poly.entity_id
_entity_poly.type
_entity_poly.pdbx_seq_one_letter_code
_entity_poly.pdbx_strand_id
1 'polypeptide(L)'
;MGLHEIMTDKIGLIGERINSLLKERGIIARCELLHRIYQAVREADLSDAEMDILRRMVGDRPAPGIFSSMMSGHPVFPDTPKLDSFIVIHGRIFHFPLSGKYDRPDFERAYETFKRLRGELLELVRFNLEDLTTDFLIRAGYSQSHRGLGRLSFVKGDDRLEVLVYPRISMLDVEECILASELYDSMAAIVPHEENLDPFMAFYREHVSHLEDTDVQIWVANMEEGTIDPFMGFTTDPEIYMAFKNPKLASLVRSRWRFIR
;
A
#
# COMPACT_ATOMS: atom_id res chain seq x y z
N MET A 1 33.93 18.50 6.92
CA MET A 1 32.64 17.94 7.37
C MET A 1 31.92 17.45 6.13
N GLY A 2 32.04 16.15 5.85
CA GLY A 2 31.53 15.53 4.61
C GLY A 2 30.04 15.23 4.70
N LEU A 3 29.47 14.61 3.67
CA LEU A 3 28.11 14.02 3.56
C LEU A 3 27.71 13.02 4.68
N HIS A 4 28.45 13.03 5.78
CA HIS A 4 28.91 11.92 6.61
C HIS A 4 28.65 12.18 8.09
N GLU A 5 28.32 13.41 8.50
CA GLU A 5 27.71 13.66 9.80
C GLU A 5 26.21 13.45 9.65
N ILE A 6 25.82 12.19 9.84
CA ILE A 6 24.47 11.74 10.13
C ILE A 6 23.50 11.94 8.93
N MET A 7 23.43 10.97 8.00
CA MET A 7 22.07 10.42 7.73
C MET A 7 21.55 10.14 9.13
N THR A 8 20.68 11.00 9.67
CA THR A 8 20.24 10.96 11.07
C THR A 8 20.12 9.52 11.52
N ASP A 9 20.72 9.12 12.65
CA ASP A 9 21.03 7.71 12.94
C ASP A 9 19.87 6.76 12.56
N LYS A 10 18.64 7.21 12.78
CA LYS A 10 17.38 6.56 12.38
C LYS A 10 17.18 6.33 10.87
N ILE A 11 17.48 7.28 9.99
CA ILE A 11 17.46 7.10 8.51
C ILE A 11 18.52 6.06 8.10
N GLY A 12 19.70 6.09 8.73
CA GLY A 12 20.73 5.06 8.54
C GLY A 12 20.20 3.65 8.86
N LEU A 13 19.50 3.51 9.99
CA LEU A 13 18.90 2.25 10.44
C LEU A 13 17.86 1.68 9.44
N ILE A 14 17.13 2.54 8.71
CA ILE A 14 16.23 2.08 7.62
C ILE A 14 17.05 1.35 6.55
N GLY A 15 18.14 1.96 6.09
CA GLY A 15 19.03 1.38 5.09
C GLY A 15 19.67 0.08 5.57
N GLU A 16 20.18 0.05 6.80
CA GLU A 16 20.77 -1.16 7.40
C GLU A 16 19.78 -2.33 7.47
N ARG A 17 18.53 -2.05 7.85
CA ARG A 17 17.48 -3.06 7.93
C ARG A 17 17.12 -3.63 6.57
N ILE A 18 16.96 -2.77 5.56
CA ILE A 18 16.70 -3.19 4.18
C ILE A 18 17.88 -4.01 3.65
N ASN A 19 19.11 -3.55 3.87
CA ASN A 19 20.32 -4.25 3.44
C ASN A 19 20.43 -5.63 4.07
N SER A 20 20.14 -5.74 5.36
CA SER A 20 20.15 -7.01 6.09
C SER A 20 19.11 -7.97 5.55
N LEU A 21 17.88 -7.50 5.32
CA LEU A 21 16.80 -8.28 4.71
C LEU A 21 17.20 -8.84 3.34
N LEU A 22 17.77 -8.01 2.47
CA LEU A 22 18.16 -8.43 1.11
C LEU A 22 19.32 -9.43 1.12
N LYS A 23 20.30 -9.25 2.02
CA LYS A 23 21.41 -10.18 2.20
C LYS A 23 20.93 -11.53 2.72
N GLU A 24 19.97 -11.52 3.66
CA GLU A 24 19.39 -12.75 4.21
C GLU A 24 18.53 -13.49 3.16
N ARG A 25 17.73 -12.75 2.38
CA ARG A 25 16.81 -13.35 1.40
C ARG A 25 17.51 -13.82 0.14
N GLY A 26 18.40 -13.00 -0.43
CA GLY A 26 19.02 -13.20 -1.74
C GLY A 26 18.04 -13.08 -2.92
N ILE A 27 16.90 -13.76 -2.83
CA ILE A 27 15.74 -13.70 -3.73
C ILE A 27 14.52 -13.31 -2.87
N ILE A 28 13.85 -12.21 -3.19
CA ILE A 28 12.76 -11.66 -2.37
C ILE A 28 11.51 -11.41 -3.20
N ALA A 29 10.33 -11.70 -2.64
CA ALA A 29 9.06 -11.35 -3.28
C ALA A 29 8.91 -9.83 -3.34
N ARG A 30 8.45 -9.29 -4.48
CA ARG A 30 8.27 -7.84 -4.70
C ARG A 30 7.39 -7.22 -3.62
N CYS A 31 6.26 -7.86 -3.30
CA CYS A 31 5.35 -7.38 -2.26
C CYS A 31 5.94 -7.49 -0.84
N GLU A 32 6.75 -8.52 -0.55
CA GLU A 32 7.46 -8.62 0.74
C GLU A 32 8.39 -7.42 0.90
N LEU A 33 9.22 -7.14 -0.11
CA LEU A 33 10.14 -6.01 -0.08
C LEU A 33 9.41 -4.69 0.17
N LEU A 34 8.35 -4.43 -0.60
CA LEU A 34 7.54 -3.21 -0.46
C LEU A 34 7.06 -3.02 0.98
N HIS A 35 6.39 -4.03 1.54
CA HIS A 35 5.80 -3.90 2.87
C HIS A 35 6.83 -3.85 3.98
N ARG A 36 8.00 -4.49 3.82
CA ARG A 36 9.12 -4.38 4.75
C ARG A 36 9.79 -2.99 4.71
N ILE A 37 9.79 -2.32 3.56
CA ILE A 37 10.24 -0.92 3.47
C ILE A 37 9.29 0.00 4.24
N TYR A 38 7.97 -0.14 4.04
CA TYR A 38 6.98 0.58 4.84
C TYR A 38 7.18 0.34 6.34
N GLN A 39 7.38 -0.92 6.74
CA GLN A 39 7.69 -1.28 8.11
C GLN A 39 8.92 -0.54 8.65
N ALA A 40 10.02 -0.56 7.88
CA ALA A 40 11.28 0.05 8.29
C ALA A 40 11.14 1.57 8.47
N VAL A 41 10.41 2.25 7.57
CA VAL A 41 10.14 3.69 7.69
C VAL A 41 9.28 4.00 8.91
N ARG A 42 8.22 3.22 9.16
CA ARG A 42 7.36 3.41 10.34
C ARG A 42 8.11 3.21 11.64
N GLU A 43 8.85 2.11 11.76
CA GLU A 43 9.53 1.72 13.00
C GLU A 43 10.78 2.58 13.27
N ALA A 44 11.27 3.33 12.29
CA ALA A 44 12.34 4.29 12.50
C ALA A 44 11.91 5.50 13.35
N ASP A 45 10.61 5.76 13.50
CA ASP A 45 10.06 6.82 14.36
C ASP A 45 10.77 8.16 14.11
N LEU A 46 10.83 8.56 12.84
CA LEU A 46 11.53 9.78 12.41
C LEU A 46 10.79 11.02 12.92
N SER A 47 11.52 11.98 13.47
CA SER A 47 11.02 13.34 13.70
C SER A 47 10.66 14.03 12.38
N ASP A 48 9.87 15.10 12.43
CA ASP A 48 9.48 15.87 11.23
C ASP A 48 10.71 16.34 10.42
N ALA A 49 11.77 16.79 11.09
CA ALA A 49 13.00 17.21 10.45
C ALA A 49 13.72 16.05 9.74
N GLU A 50 13.75 14.86 10.35
CA GLU A 50 14.32 13.64 9.75
C GLU A 50 13.46 13.15 8.57
N MET A 51 12.14 13.19 8.72
CA MET A 51 11.20 12.84 7.67
C MET A 51 11.37 13.75 6.44
N ASP A 52 11.57 15.05 6.65
CA ASP A 52 11.82 16.00 5.56
C ASP A 52 13.17 15.75 4.86
N ILE A 53 14.21 15.34 5.59
CA ILE A 53 15.47 14.90 4.98
C ILE A 53 15.21 13.67 4.10
N LEU A 54 14.51 12.67 4.61
CA LEU A 54 14.20 11.46 3.85
C LEU A 54 13.37 11.79 2.59
N ARG A 55 12.36 12.66 2.70
CA ARG A 55 11.56 13.13 1.56
C ARG A 55 12.40 13.80 0.47
N ARG A 56 13.43 14.57 0.84
CA ARG A 56 14.36 15.16 -0.14
C ARG A 56 15.19 14.11 -0.88
N MET A 57 15.44 12.97 -0.26
CA MET A 57 16.22 11.88 -0.85
C MET A 57 15.39 11.02 -1.82
N VAL A 58 14.12 10.76 -1.49
CA VAL A 58 13.31 9.76 -2.21
C VAL A 58 11.96 10.28 -2.74
N GLY A 59 11.64 11.55 -2.51
CA GLY A 59 10.37 12.18 -2.86
C GLY A 59 9.37 12.22 -1.70
N ASP A 60 8.22 12.85 -1.93
CA ASP A 60 7.22 13.19 -0.89
C ASP A 60 6.66 11.99 -0.11
N ARG A 61 6.81 10.78 -0.66
CA ARG A 61 6.32 9.52 -0.09
C ARG A 61 7.51 8.60 0.18
N PRO A 62 8.06 8.60 1.41
CA PRO A 62 9.30 7.91 1.72
C PRO A 62 9.35 6.43 1.36
N ALA A 63 8.41 5.61 1.83
CA ALA A 63 8.43 4.18 1.56
C ALA A 63 8.27 3.85 0.05
N PRO A 64 7.28 4.43 -0.67
CA PRO A 64 7.21 4.34 -2.14
C PRO A 64 8.47 4.80 -2.86
N GLY A 65 9.06 5.92 -2.43
CA GLY A 65 10.26 6.49 -3.01
C GLY A 65 11.48 5.57 -2.84
N ILE A 66 11.68 5.02 -1.64
CA ILE A 66 12.72 4.01 -1.37
C ILE A 66 12.50 2.80 -2.28
N PHE A 67 11.28 2.26 -2.31
CA PHE A 67 10.96 1.10 -3.14
C PHE A 67 11.23 1.37 -4.63
N SER A 68 10.78 2.50 -5.15
CA SER A 68 11.05 2.94 -6.54
C SER A 68 12.54 3.06 -6.82
N SER A 69 13.32 3.64 -5.90
CA SER A 69 14.79 3.73 -6.04
C SER A 69 15.43 2.34 -6.20
N MET A 70 14.98 1.37 -5.42
CA MET A 70 15.46 -0.01 -5.52
C MET A 70 15.08 -0.67 -6.85
N MET A 71 13.83 -0.50 -7.28
CA MET A 71 13.32 -1.10 -8.53
C MET A 71 13.92 -0.46 -9.79
N SER A 72 14.37 0.79 -9.71
CA SER A 72 15.07 1.47 -10.80
C SER A 72 16.56 1.08 -10.93
N GLY A 73 17.07 0.26 -10.01
CA GLY A 73 18.48 -0.14 -10.00
C GLY A 73 19.43 0.93 -9.45
N HIS A 74 18.89 1.96 -8.79
CA HIS A 74 19.64 3.02 -8.13
C HIS A 74 19.19 3.16 -6.67
N PRO A 75 19.57 2.23 -5.77
CA PRO A 75 19.18 2.28 -4.38
C PRO A 75 19.64 3.58 -3.71
N VAL A 76 18.77 4.18 -2.90
CA VAL A 76 19.09 5.40 -2.16
C VAL A 76 20.10 5.18 -1.04
N PHE A 77 20.15 3.99 -0.46
CA PHE A 77 21.05 3.66 0.64
C PHE A 77 22.36 3.04 0.13
N PRO A 78 23.49 3.32 0.81
CA PRO A 78 24.77 2.72 0.45
C PRO A 78 24.74 1.21 0.68
N ASP A 79 25.58 0.49 -0.07
CA ASP A 79 25.78 -0.96 0.03
C ASP A 79 24.52 -1.82 -0.13
N THR A 80 23.43 -1.26 -0.65
CA THR A 80 22.22 -2.00 -0.98
C THR A 80 22.44 -2.86 -2.22
N PRO A 81 22.20 -4.19 -2.16
CA PRO A 81 22.26 -5.06 -3.32
C PRO A 81 21.34 -4.56 -4.45
N LYS A 82 21.89 -4.47 -5.66
CA LYS A 82 21.11 -4.08 -6.84
C LYS A 82 20.21 -5.23 -7.27
N LEU A 83 18.90 -5.00 -7.28
CA LEU A 83 17.88 -5.96 -7.72
C LEU A 83 17.57 -5.75 -9.21
N ASP A 84 18.48 -6.16 -10.08
CA ASP A 84 18.41 -5.92 -11.53
C ASP A 84 17.83 -7.10 -12.33
N SER A 85 17.38 -8.16 -11.67
CA SER A 85 16.70 -9.30 -12.29
C SER A 85 15.41 -9.66 -11.56
N PHE A 86 14.48 -10.29 -12.29
CA PHE A 86 13.24 -10.81 -11.74
C PHE A 86 12.80 -12.11 -12.40
N ILE A 87 11.96 -12.86 -11.69
CA ILE A 87 11.27 -14.05 -12.19
C ILE A 87 9.84 -14.09 -11.65
N VAL A 88 8.92 -14.72 -12.39
CA VAL A 88 7.55 -14.97 -11.93
C VAL A 88 7.43 -16.43 -11.48
N ILE A 89 7.03 -16.64 -10.23
CA ILE A 89 6.82 -17.96 -9.62
C ILE A 89 5.40 -18.02 -9.08
N HIS A 90 4.56 -18.89 -9.63
CA HIS A 90 3.15 -19.04 -9.24
C HIS A 90 2.37 -17.70 -9.20
N GLY A 91 2.60 -16.84 -10.20
CA GLY A 91 1.92 -15.54 -10.32
C GLY A 91 2.46 -14.44 -9.38
N ARG A 92 3.60 -14.66 -8.71
CA ARG A 92 4.28 -13.68 -7.85
C ARG A 92 5.62 -13.26 -8.45
N ILE A 93 5.96 -11.98 -8.33
CA ILE A 93 7.23 -11.45 -8.83
C ILE A 93 8.28 -11.57 -7.73
N PHE A 94 9.41 -12.20 -8.06
CA PHE A 94 10.59 -12.28 -7.19
C PHE A 94 11.76 -11.54 -7.83
N HIS A 95 12.44 -10.73 -7.03
CA HIS A 95 13.61 -9.94 -7.44
C HIS A 95 14.90 -10.48 -6.82
N PHE A 96 16.00 -10.38 -7.55
CA PHE A 96 17.32 -10.83 -7.12
C PHE A 96 18.46 -10.10 -7.89
N PRO A 97 19.67 -10.01 -7.32
CA PRO A 97 20.85 -9.51 -8.03
C PRO A 97 21.36 -10.45 -9.12
N LEU A 98 21.53 -9.99 -10.36
CA LEU A 98 22.02 -10.80 -11.49
C LEU A 98 23.42 -11.39 -11.25
N SER A 99 24.23 -10.76 -10.40
CA SER A 99 25.58 -11.22 -10.06
C SER A 99 25.60 -12.46 -9.16
N GLY A 100 24.46 -12.83 -8.57
CA GLY A 100 24.33 -14.04 -7.76
C GLY A 100 24.35 -15.32 -8.59
N LYS A 101 24.79 -16.42 -7.98
CA LYS A 101 24.72 -17.76 -8.58
C LYS A 101 23.50 -18.47 -7.99
N TYR A 102 22.38 -18.45 -8.72
CA TYR A 102 21.14 -19.09 -8.30
C TYR A 102 20.85 -20.33 -9.14
N ASP A 103 20.34 -21.36 -8.47
CA ASP A 103 19.78 -22.54 -9.09
C ASP A 103 18.29 -22.69 -8.78
N ARG A 104 17.65 -23.70 -9.38
CA ARG A 104 16.22 -23.96 -9.18
C ARG A 104 15.85 -24.13 -7.69
N PRO A 105 16.59 -24.90 -6.88
CA PRO A 105 16.38 -24.97 -5.42
C PRO A 105 16.36 -23.63 -4.69
N ASP A 106 17.14 -22.62 -5.12
CA ASP A 106 17.10 -21.28 -4.51
C ASP A 106 15.72 -20.62 -4.65
N PHE A 107 15.15 -20.67 -5.86
CA PHE A 107 13.84 -20.10 -6.15
C PHE A 107 12.70 -20.84 -5.41
N GLU A 108 12.80 -22.16 -5.30
CA GLU A 108 11.84 -22.97 -4.53
C GLU A 108 11.90 -22.62 -3.04
N ARG A 109 13.10 -22.43 -2.47
CA ARG A 109 13.27 -21.97 -1.07
C ARG A 109 12.71 -20.57 -0.85
N ALA A 110 12.92 -19.65 -1.79
CA ALA A 110 12.39 -18.29 -1.71
C ALA A 110 10.85 -18.32 -1.70
N TYR A 111 10.23 -19.12 -2.56
CA TYR A 111 8.78 -19.28 -2.61
C TYR A 111 8.20 -19.92 -1.34
N GLU A 112 8.83 -20.98 -0.81
CA GLU A 112 8.38 -21.59 0.45
C GLU A 112 8.57 -20.66 1.66
N THR A 113 9.60 -19.83 1.65
CA THR A 113 9.78 -18.79 2.68
C THR A 113 8.66 -17.75 2.60
N PHE A 114 8.36 -17.25 1.41
CA PHE A 114 7.23 -16.33 1.20
C PHE A 114 5.90 -16.94 1.67
N LYS A 115 5.63 -18.22 1.35
CA LYS A 115 4.43 -18.93 1.81
C LYS A 115 4.31 -18.98 3.33
N ARG A 116 5.42 -19.25 4.03
CA ARG A 116 5.45 -19.28 5.51
C ARG A 116 5.18 -17.90 6.12
N LEU A 117 5.64 -16.83 5.47
CA LEU A 117 5.45 -15.45 5.93
C LEU A 117 4.08 -14.87 5.57
N ARG A 118 3.23 -15.58 4.82
CA ARG A 118 1.97 -15.04 4.28
C ARG A 118 1.07 -14.41 5.35
N GLY A 119 0.93 -15.05 6.51
CA GLY A 119 0.10 -14.52 7.61
C GLY A 119 0.64 -13.19 8.14
N GLU A 120 1.93 -13.14 8.45
CA GLU A 120 2.60 -11.92 8.90
C GLU A 120 2.54 -10.80 7.85
N LEU A 121 2.74 -11.14 6.57
CA LEU A 121 2.67 -10.18 5.49
C LEU A 121 1.27 -9.58 5.33
N LEU A 122 0.19 -10.35 5.53
CA LEU A 122 -1.18 -9.81 5.51
C LEU A 122 -1.40 -8.79 6.62
N GLU A 123 -0.91 -9.06 7.82
CA GLU A 123 -0.97 -8.10 8.93
C GLU A 123 -0.17 -6.84 8.61
N LEU A 124 1.01 -7.01 8.02
CA LEU A 124 1.85 -5.89 7.63
C LEU A 124 1.22 -5.04 6.52
N VAL A 125 0.59 -5.68 5.54
CA VAL A 125 -0.20 -5.00 4.49
C VAL A 125 -1.29 -4.15 5.14
N ARG A 126 -2.05 -4.70 6.09
CA ARG A 126 -3.12 -3.97 6.79
C ARG A 126 -2.57 -2.73 7.49
N PHE A 127 -1.52 -2.85 8.30
CA PHE A 127 -0.91 -1.69 8.97
C PHE A 127 -0.44 -0.63 7.97
N ASN A 128 0.18 -1.06 6.87
CA ASN A 128 0.66 -0.11 5.86
C ASN A 128 -0.49 0.58 5.12
N LEU A 129 -1.61 -0.11 4.89
CA LEU A 129 -2.84 0.49 4.35
C LEU A 129 -3.47 1.47 5.33
N GLU A 130 -3.52 1.13 6.62
CA GLU A 130 -4.03 2.02 7.67
C GLU A 130 -3.24 3.33 7.67
N ASP A 131 -1.91 3.26 7.64
CA ASP A 131 -1.05 4.44 7.64
C ASP A 131 -1.20 5.27 6.36
N LEU A 132 -1.23 4.62 5.18
CA LEU A 132 -1.45 5.33 3.92
C LEU A 132 -2.82 6.02 3.87
N THR A 133 -3.85 5.36 4.41
CA THR A 133 -5.21 5.89 4.47
C THR A 133 -5.29 7.09 5.41
N THR A 134 -4.68 6.99 6.59
CA THR A 134 -4.57 8.12 7.53
C THR A 134 -3.89 9.32 6.85
N ASP A 135 -2.74 9.12 6.21
CA ASP A 135 -2.02 10.17 5.49
C ASP A 135 -2.85 10.79 4.35
N PHE A 136 -3.58 9.96 3.61
CA PHE A 136 -4.46 10.40 2.53
C PHE A 136 -5.60 11.29 3.05
N LEU A 137 -6.28 10.88 4.12
CA LEU A 137 -7.41 11.62 4.68
C LEU A 137 -6.99 12.88 5.44
N ILE A 138 -5.84 12.87 6.12
CA ILE A 138 -5.27 14.09 6.72
C ILE A 138 -5.01 15.15 5.65
N ARG A 139 -4.46 14.77 4.49
CA ARG A 139 -4.28 15.69 3.35
C ARG A 139 -5.60 16.21 2.77
N ALA A 140 -6.69 15.44 2.89
CA ALA A 140 -8.04 15.86 2.52
C ALA A 140 -8.75 16.70 3.60
N GLY A 141 -8.06 17.02 4.71
CA GLY A 141 -8.56 17.87 5.78
C GLY A 141 -9.27 17.14 6.92
N TYR A 142 -9.24 15.82 6.95
CA TYR A 142 -9.81 15.03 8.05
C TYR A 142 -8.83 14.88 9.23
N SER A 143 -9.39 14.71 10.42
CA SER A 143 -8.64 14.31 11.62
C SER A 143 -9.06 12.92 12.05
N GLN A 144 -8.10 12.08 12.44
CA GLN A 144 -8.40 10.74 12.93
C GLN A 144 -9.00 10.82 14.34
N SER A 145 -10.23 10.30 14.49
CA SER A 145 -10.94 10.24 15.78
C SER A 145 -10.80 8.88 16.47
N HIS A 146 -10.64 7.80 15.70
CA HIS A 146 -10.44 6.45 16.22
C HIS A 146 -9.54 5.59 15.31
N ARG A 147 -8.78 4.68 15.93
CA ARG A 147 -8.00 3.62 15.27
C ARG A 147 -8.31 2.29 15.96
N GLY A 148 -9.08 1.44 15.28
CA GLY A 148 -9.34 0.06 15.66
C GLY A 148 -8.59 -0.90 14.72
N LEU A 149 -8.63 -2.20 15.04
CA LEU A 149 -8.03 -3.22 14.18
C LEU A 149 -8.82 -3.32 12.87
N GLY A 150 -8.22 -2.90 11.75
CA GLY A 150 -8.88 -2.92 10.44
C GLY A 150 -10.02 -1.92 10.27
N ARG A 151 -10.16 -0.95 11.20
CA ARG A 151 -11.21 0.07 11.16
C ARG A 151 -10.66 1.42 11.60
N LEU A 152 -10.89 2.44 10.81
CA LEU A 152 -10.47 3.81 11.08
C LEU A 152 -11.66 4.75 11.04
N SER A 153 -11.72 5.70 11.97
CA SER A 153 -12.76 6.72 11.99
C SER A 153 -12.14 8.10 11.86
N PHE A 154 -12.74 8.93 11.02
CA PHE A 154 -12.26 10.26 10.69
C PHE A 154 -13.38 11.30 10.80
N VAL A 155 -13.00 12.54 11.13
CA VAL A 155 -13.93 13.66 11.27
C VAL A 155 -13.42 14.90 10.54
N LYS A 156 -14.33 15.66 9.93
CA LYS A 156 -14.08 16.94 9.28
C LYS A 156 -15.30 17.85 9.48
N GLY A 157 -15.21 18.77 10.45
CA GLY A 157 -16.40 19.50 10.91
C GLY A 157 -17.43 18.54 11.50
N ASP A 158 -18.64 18.55 10.95
CA ASP A 158 -19.72 17.63 11.33
C ASP A 158 -19.69 16.31 10.54
N ASP A 159 -18.89 16.23 9.46
CA ASP A 159 -18.79 15.04 8.62
C ASP A 159 -17.99 13.94 9.32
N ARG A 160 -18.49 12.70 9.22
CA ARG A 160 -17.84 11.50 9.74
C ARG A 160 -17.62 10.51 8.61
N LEU A 161 -16.42 9.93 8.57
CA LEU A 161 -16.05 8.90 7.60
C LEU A 161 -15.48 7.69 8.34
N GLU A 162 -16.09 6.53 8.11
CA GLU A 162 -15.54 5.25 8.53
C GLU A 162 -14.78 4.59 7.37
N VAL A 163 -13.62 4.00 7.67
CA VAL A 163 -12.84 3.23 6.70
C VAL A 163 -12.56 1.83 7.22
N LEU A 164 -13.03 0.82 6.49
CA LEU A 164 -12.72 -0.59 6.71
C LEU A 164 -11.47 -0.99 5.89
N VAL A 165 -10.49 -1.63 6.52
CA VAL A 165 -9.20 -1.94 5.91
C VAL A 165 -9.06 -3.43 5.70
N TYR A 166 -9.02 -3.86 4.44
CA TYR A 166 -8.83 -5.25 4.06
C TYR A 166 -7.49 -5.45 3.37
N PRO A 167 -6.64 -6.39 3.83
CA PRO A 167 -5.30 -6.57 3.26
C PRO A 167 -5.31 -7.20 1.86
N ARG A 168 -6.48 -7.60 1.32
CA ARG A 168 -6.71 -8.09 -0.04
C ARG A 168 -8.17 -7.90 -0.42
N ILE A 169 -8.47 -7.77 -1.71
CA ILE A 169 -9.86 -7.67 -2.20
C ILE A 169 -10.65 -8.95 -1.93
N SER A 170 -10.01 -10.11 -2.02
CA SER A 170 -10.62 -11.42 -1.71
C SER A 170 -11.00 -11.63 -0.24
N MET A 171 -10.63 -10.69 0.65
CA MET A 171 -10.99 -10.72 2.07
C MET A 171 -12.02 -9.66 2.44
N LEU A 172 -12.46 -8.84 1.48
CA LEU A 172 -13.46 -7.81 1.70
C LEU A 172 -14.80 -8.47 2.02
N ASP A 173 -15.37 -8.13 3.17
CA ASP A 173 -16.69 -8.57 3.59
C ASP A 173 -17.75 -7.57 3.10
N VAL A 174 -18.46 -7.96 2.04
CA VAL A 174 -19.47 -7.11 1.40
C VAL A 174 -20.65 -6.85 2.33
N GLU A 175 -21.05 -7.82 3.14
CA GLU A 175 -22.16 -7.65 4.07
C GLU A 175 -21.79 -6.65 5.18
N GLU A 176 -20.58 -6.76 5.72
CA GLU A 176 -20.05 -5.78 6.68
C GLU A 176 -20.01 -4.37 6.08
N CYS A 177 -19.56 -4.24 4.82
CA CYS A 177 -19.56 -2.95 4.12
C CYS A 177 -20.98 -2.40 3.98
N ILE A 178 -21.94 -3.20 3.53
CA ILE A 178 -23.34 -2.75 3.37
C ILE A 178 -23.90 -2.30 4.73
N LEU A 179 -23.75 -3.11 5.78
CA LEU A 179 -24.21 -2.76 7.13
C LEU A 179 -23.55 -1.47 7.65
N ALA A 180 -22.25 -1.28 7.40
CA ALA A 180 -21.57 -0.05 7.77
C ALA A 180 -22.13 1.15 6.98
N SER A 181 -22.42 1.01 5.68
CA SER A 181 -23.01 2.11 4.91
C SER A 181 -24.40 2.53 5.39
N GLU A 182 -25.16 1.64 6.04
CA GLU A 182 -26.45 1.96 6.64
C GLU A 182 -26.33 2.64 8.03
N LEU A 183 -25.22 2.40 8.72
CA LEU A 183 -24.97 2.91 10.08
C LEU A 183 -24.25 4.26 10.11
N TYR A 184 -23.49 4.58 9.07
CA TYR A 184 -22.65 5.77 9.00
C TYR A 184 -22.98 6.60 7.76
N ASP A 185 -22.97 7.92 7.92
CA ASP A 185 -23.28 8.86 6.83
C ASP A 185 -22.30 8.76 5.64
N SER A 186 -21.07 8.28 5.89
CA SER A 186 -20.07 8.03 4.86
C SER A 186 -19.15 6.88 5.28
N MET A 187 -18.92 5.95 4.35
CA MET A 187 -18.06 4.80 4.59
C MET A 187 -17.30 4.40 3.32
N ALA A 188 -16.05 3.97 3.51
CA ALA A 188 -15.25 3.34 2.46
C ALA A 188 -14.57 2.06 2.95
N ALA A 189 -14.36 1.11 2.04
CA ALA A 189 -13.44 0.00 2.22
C ALA A 189 -12.16 0.29 1.43
N ILE A 190 -10.98 0.02 2.00
CA ILE A 190 -9.69 0.16 1.31
C ILE A 190 -9.01 -1.21 1.19
N VAL A 191 -8.53 -1.51 -0.02
CA VAL A 191 -7.76 -2.70 -0.34
C VAL A 191 -6.46 -2.31 -1.06
N PRO A 192 -5.40 -3.14 -1.04
CA PRO A 192 -4.21 -2.86 -1.83
C PRO A 192 -4.42 -3.25 -3.29
N HIS A 193 -3.69 -2.57 -4.18
CA HIS A 193 -3.46 -3.06 -5.54
C HIS A 193 -2.73 -4.41 -5.49
N GLU A 194 -3.11 -5.34 -6.36
CA GLU A 194 -2.50 -6.68 -6.46
C GLU A 194 -1.73 -6.84 -7.79
N GLU A 195 -0.69 -7.67 -7.80
CA GLU A 195 0.10 -7.98 -9.01
C GLU A 195 -0.73 -8.63 -10.13
N ASN A 196 -1.87 -9.23 -9.78
CA ASN A 196 -2.80 -9.86 -10.71
C ASN A 196 -4.19 -9.21 -10.57
N LEU A 197 -4.85 -8.99 -11.71
CA LEU A 197 -6.21 -8.45 -11.80
C LEU A 197 -7.30 -9.49 -11.51
N ASP A 198 -7.00 -10.78 -11.61
CA ASP A 198 -7.98 -11.86 -11.45
C ASP A 198 -8.82 -11.76 -10.15
N PRO A 199 -8.24 -11.46 -8.96
CA PRO A 199 -9.03 -11.31 -7.73
C PRO A 199 -10.05 -10.16 -7.81
N PHE A 200 -9.68 -9.04 -8.44
CA PHE A 200 -10.59 -7.91 -8.65
C PHE A 200 -11.71 -8.25 -9.64
N MET A 201 -11.40 -9.00 -10.71
CA MET A 201 -12.41 -9.44 -11.68
C MET A 201 -13.37 -10.46 -11.09
N ALA A 202 -12.87 -11.38 -10.26
CA ALA A 202 -13.71 -12.33 -9.53
C ALA A 202 -14.65 -11.59 -8.58
N PHE A 203 -14.10 -10.72 -7.73
CA PHE A 203 -14.88 -9.89 -6.80
C PHE A 203 -15.97 -9.08 -7.53
N TYR A 204 -15.61 -8.41 -8.63
CA TYR A 204 -16.56 -7.60 -9.39
C TYR A 204 -17.72 -8.45 -9.94
N ARG A 205 -17.42 -9.61 -10.55
CA ARG A 205 -18.46 -10.48 -11.12
C ARG A 205 -19.40 -11.05 -10.05
N GLU A 206 -18.88 -11.31 -8.86
CA GLU A 206 -19.62 -11.92 -7.76
C GLU A 206 -20.49 -10.89 -7.01
N HIS A 207 -20.01 -9.65 -6.87
CA HIS A 207 -20.60 -8.70 -5.92
C HIS A 207 -21.16 -7.41 -6.51
N VAL A 208 -20.90 -7.09 -7.79
CA VAL A 208 -21.32 -5.80 -8.37
C VAL A 208 -22.82 -5.53 -8.21
N SER A 209 -23.68 -6.51 -8.48
CA SER A 209 -25.14 -6.35 -8.38
C SER A 209 -25.63 -6.07 -6.96
N HIS A 210 -24.86 -6.45 -5.94
CA HIS A 210 -25.19 -6.22 -4.54
C HIS A 210 -24.76 -4.83 -4.07
N LEU A 211 -23.86 -4.18 -4.81
CA LEU A 211 -23.24 -2.91 -4.46
C LEU A 211 -23.72 -1.75 -5.34
N GLU A 212 -24.45 -2.02 -6.43
CA GLU A 212 -24.95 -1.00 -7.36
C GLU A 212 -25.95 -0.02 -6.72
N ASP A 213 -26.77 -0.49 -5.79
CA ASP A 213 -27.82 0.29 -5.11
C ASP A 213 -27.42 0.71 -3.68
N THR A 214 -26.13 0.64 -3.33
CA THR A 214 -25.61 1.00 -2.01
C THR A 214 -24.66 2.19 -2.09
N ASP A 215 -24.48 2.89 -0.96
CA ASP A 215 -23.51 3.99 -0.84
C ASP A 215 -22.09 3.48 -0.50
N VAL A 216 -21.84 2.18 -0.68
CA VAL A 216 -20.54 1.56 -0.40
C VAL A 216 -19.50 2.07 -1.39
N GLN A 217 -18.40 2.60 -0.86
CA GLN A 217 -17.22 2.97 -1.63
C GLN A 217 -16.11 1.95 -1.39
N ILE A 218 -15.49 1.46 -2.47
CA ILE A 218 -14.30 0.63 -2.40
C ILE A 218 -13.16 1.38 -3.08
N TRP A 219 -12.10 1.63 -2.33
CA TRP A 219 -10.89 2.29 -2.76
C TRP A 219 -9.77 1.27 -2.92
N VAL A 220 -8.83 1.57 -3.82
CA VAL A 220 -7.63 0.77 -4.07
C VAL A 220 -6.40 1.62 -3.82
N ALA A 221 -5.54 1.14 -2.93
CA ALA A 221 -4.25 1.73 -2.64
C ALA A 221 -3.17 1.14 -3.54
N ASN A 222 -2.55 1.96 -4.38
CA ASN A 222 -1.28 1.60 -5.00
C ASN A 222 -0.14 1.93 -4.03
N MET A 223 0.27 0.92 -3.26
CA MET A 223 1.32 1.04 -2.24
C MET A 223 2.72 1.27 -2.84
N GLU A 224 2.96 0.88 -4.10
CA GLU A 224 4.25 1.16 -4.75
C GLU A 224 4.43 2.64 -5.08
N GLU A 225 3.33 3.36 -5.27
CA GLU A 225 3.31 4.80 -5.54
C GLU A 225 2.85 5.62 -4.33
N GLY A 226 2.27 4.97 -3.31
CA GLY A 226 1.57 5.58 -2.18
C GLY A 226 0.38 6.44 -2.60
N THR A 227 -0.42 5.94 -3.55
CA THR A 227 -1.66 6.59 -4.01
C THR A 227 -2.89 5.78 -3.66
N ILE A 228 -4.04 6.45 -3.63
CA ILE A 228 -5.36 5.82 -3.52
C ILE A 228 -6.21 6.32 -4.69
N ASP A 229 -6.98 5.41 -5.28
CA ASP A 229 -7.97 5.69 -6.31
C ASP A 229 -9.26 4.91 -6.00
N PRO A 230 -10.45 5.38 -6.43
CA PRO A 230 -11.67 4.63 -6.27
C PRO A 230 -11.72 3.46 -7.27
N PHE A 231 -12.22 2.32 -6.80
CA PHE A 231 -12.52 1.14 -7.62
C PHE A 231 -14.04 1.00 -7.85
N MET A 232 -14.84 1.17 -6.80
CA MET A 232 -16.29 1.07 -6.82
C MET A 232 -16.91 2.13 -5.90
N GLY A 233 -18.11 2.60 -6.24
CA GLY A 233 -18.76 3.72 -5.55
C GLY A 233 -18.09 5.07 -5.83
N PHE A 234 -18.63 6.14 -5.25
CA PHE A 234 -18.10 7.49 -5.41
C PHE A 234 -18.20 8.28 -4.12
N THR A 235 -17.25 9.21 -3.91
CA THR A 235 -17.31 10.18 -2.82
C THR A 235 -18.02 11.45 -3.27
N THR A 236 -18.80 12.06 -2.38
CA THR A 236 -19.36 13.40 -2.54
C THR A 236 -18.45 14.50 -1.97
N ASP A 237 -17.40 14.12 -1.22
CA ASP A 237 -16.43 15.05 -0.64
C ASP A 237 -15.42 15.50 -1.74
N PRO A 238 -15.37 16.80 -2.08
CA PRO A 238 -14.51 17.30 -3.15
C PRO A 238 -13.02 17.24 -2.80
N GLU A 239 -12.64 17.37 -1.53
CA GLU A 239 -11.24 17.27 -1.10
C GLU A 239 -10.73 15.83 -1.21
N ILE A 240 -11.53 14.83 -0.82
CA ILE A 240 -11.20 13.41 -1.06
C ILE A 240 -11.08 13.14 -2.55
N TYR A 241 -12.04 13.64 -3.35
CA TYR A 241 -12.03 13.47 -4.80
C TYR A 241 -10.76 14.08 -5.44
N MET A 242 -10.33 15.26 -4.98
CA MET A 242 -9.11 15.91 -5.45
C MET A 242 -7.83 15.23 -4.96
N ALA A 243 -7.88 14.51 -3.84
CA ALA A 243 -6.74 13.78 -3.29
C ALA A 243 -6.45 12.47 -4.03
N PHE A 244 -7.43 11.87 -4.72
CA PHE A 244 -7.21 10.69 -5.55
C PHE A 244 -6.15 10.94 -6.64
N LYS A 245 -5.37 9.91 -7.01
CA LYS A 245 -4.35 10.05 -8.06
C LYS A 245 -4.98 10.38 -9.41
N ASN A 246 -6.11 9.76 -9.73
CA ASN A 246 -6.83 9.92 -10.98
C ASN A 246 -8.29 10.37 -10.75
N PRO A 247 -8.54 11.65 -10.44
CA PRO A 247 -9.90 12.16 -10.23
C PRO A 247 -10.81 11.95 -11.44
N LYS A 248 -10.25 11.97 -12.67
CA LYS A 248 -11.01 11.69 -13.90
C LYS A 248 -11.50 10.25 -13.98
N LEU A 249 -10.76 9.28 -13.43
CA LEU A 249 -11.21 7.89 -13.35
C LEU A 249 -12.36 7.77 -12.35
N ALA A 250 -12.30 8.50 -11.23
CA ALA A 250 -13.42 8.65 -10.30
C ALA A 250 -14.69 9.22 -10.97
N SER A 251 -14.54 10.16 -11.91
CA SER A 251 -15.65 10.68 -12.73
C SER A 251 -16.16 9.68 -13.79
N LEU A 252 -15.30 8.81 -14.33
CA LEU A 252 -15.71 7.73 -15.23
C LEU A 252 -16.46 6.61 -14.50
N VAL A 253 -16.08 6.30 -13.26
CA VAL A 253 -16.87 5.48 -12.34
C VAL A 253 -18.24 6.15 -12.13
N ARG A 254 -18.31 7.45 -11.84
CA ARG A 254 -19.59 8.19 -11.73
C ARG A 254 -20.49 8.10 -12.98
N SER A 255 -19.92 8.03 -14.19
CA SER A 255 -20.70 8.06 -15.43
C SER A 255 -21.05 6.68 -15.99
N ARG A 256 -20.16 5.68 -15.91
CA ARG A 256 -20.40 4.36 -16.54
C ARG A 256 -21.41 3.49 -15.80
N TRP A 257 -21.64 3.73 -14.52
CA TRP A 257 -22.53 2.92 -13.68
C TRP A 257 -24.02 3.14 -14.01
N ARG A 258 -24.35 4.22 -14.73
CA ARG A 258 -25.69 4.44 -15.28
C ARG A 258 -25.93 3.82 -16.68
N PHE A 259 -24.88 3.37 -17.37
CA PHE A 259 -24.95 3.00 -18.79
C PHE A 259 -24.49 1.58 -19.13
N ILE A 260 -24.10 0.77 -18.15
CA ILE A 260 -24.03 -0.69 -18.31
C ILE A 260 -25.42 -1.22 -17.93
N ARG A 261 -26.37 -1.08 -18.88
CA ARG A 261 -27.67 -1.76 -18.89
C ARG A 261 -27.68 -2.76 -20.04
#